data_AF-A0A4Q4GZF1-F1
#
_entry.id   AF-A0A4Q4GZF1-F1
#
_cell.length_a   1.000
_cell.length_b   1.000
_cell.length_c   1.000
_cell.angle_alpha   90.00
_cell.angle_beta   90.00
_cell.angle_gamma   90.00
#
_symmetry.space_group_name_H-M   'P 1'
#
loop_
_entity.id
_entity.type
_entity.pdbx_description
1 polymer ?
#
loop_
_entity_poly.entity_id
_entity_poly.type
_entity_poly.pdbx_seq_one_letter_code
_entity_poly.pdbx_strand_id
1 'polypeptide(L)'
;MSNFSNITVNHHENDKVSLLIDGQPISERYDIHHEKSVIDELKALDDGQALKLFEQFIFSHQDLNLEHAYLYSTCIVKKNDAYEIARNFVYRLTVSGQAPSEHVITNQGKAMSPEDIKKFIENHVEMSLTKYTDLKYAY
;
A
#
# COMPACT_ATOMS: atom_id res chain seq x y z
N MET A 1 6.11 -29.70 -3.63
CA MET A 1 6.06 -28.23 -3.81
C MET A 1 4.76 -27.93 -4.53
N SER A 2 3.75 -27.43 -3.82
CA SER A 2 2.48 -27.03 -4.44
C SER A 2 2.66 -25.65 -5.08
N ASN A 3 3.21 -25.63 -6.30
CA ASN A 3 3.45 -24.38 -7.02
C ASN A 3 2.12 -23.70 -7.34
N PHE A 4 1.98 -22.52 -6.77
CA PHE A 4 0.81 -21.70 -6.85
C PHE A 4 1.00 -20.75 -8.04
N SER A 5 0.84 -21.30 -9.26
CA SER A 5 1.21 -20.65 -10.52
C SER A 5 2.63 -20.08 -10.51
N ASN A 6 2.79 -18.75 -10.48
CA ASN A 6 4.04 -18.01 -10.46
C ASN A 6 4.47 -17.55 -9.05
N ILE A 7 3.75 -17.95 -7.99
CA ILE A 7 4.12 -17.64 -6.61
C ILE A 7 5.01 -18.75 -6.04
N THR A 8 6.20 -18.36 -5.58
CA THR A 8 7.03 -19.18 -4.70
C THR A 8 6.76 -18.80 -3.25
N VAL A 9 6.48 -19.80 -2.42
CA VAL A 9 6.24 -19.63 -0.99
C VAL A 9 7.45 -20.16 -0.22
N ASN A 10 8.10 -19.30 0.54
CA ASN A 10 9.16 -19.67 1.46
C ASN A 10 8.57 -19.77 2.87
N HIS A 11 8.77 -20.90 3.53
CA HIS A 11 8.28 -21.13 4.89
C HIS A 11 9.35 -20.76 5.92
N HIS A 12 8.92 -20.09 6.97
CA HIS A 12 9.74 -19.66 8.10
C HIS A 12 9.23 -20.27 9.40
N GLU A 13 9.96 -20.03 10.50
CA GLU A 13 9.50 -20.38 11.84
C GLU A 13 8.21 -19.63 12.23
N ASN A 14 7.48 -20.13 13.23
CA ASN A 14 6.25 -19.51 13.76
C ASN A 14 5.12 -19.33 12.73
N ASP A 15 4.94 -20.30 11.83
CA ASP A 15 3.88 -20.29 10.80
C ASP A 15 3.88 -19.03 9.90
N LYS A 16 5.06 -18.43 9.71
CA LYS A 16 5.26 -17.31 8.80
C LYS A 16 5.70 -17.76 7.42
N VAL A 17 5.33 -16.97 6.41
CA VAL A 17 5.74 -17.20 5.03
C VAL A 17 6.18 -15.90 4.35
N SER A 18 7.17 -15.98 3.47
CA SER A 18 7.46 -14.92 2.51
C SER A 18 7.11 -15.41 1.10
N LEU A 19 6.67 -14.48 0.25
CA LEU A 19 6.22 -14.80 -1.10
C LEU A 19 7.15 -14.14 -2.12
N LEU A 20 7.49 -14.88 -3.16
CA LEU A 20 8.11 -14.36 -4.37
C LEU A 20 7.14 -14.51 -5.53
N ILE A 21 6.97 -13.48 -6.33
CA ILE A 21 6.14 -13.49 -7.55
C ILE A 21 7.09 -13.42 -8.73
N ASP A 22 7.04 -14.42 -9.62
CA ASP A 22 8.02 -14.57 -10.71
C ASP A 22 9.48 -14.56 -10.21
N GLY A 23 9.71 -15.12 -9.02
CA GLY A 23 11.02 -15.16 -8.37
C GLY A 23 11.47 -13.84 -7.74
N GLN A 24 10.67 -12.77 -7.81
CA GLN A 24 10.98 -11.49 -7.19
C GLN A 24 10.27 -11.31 -5.84
N PRO A 25 10.93 -10.73 -4.83
CA PRO A 25 10.27 -10.44 -3.56
C PRO A 25 9.20 -9.36 -3.72
N ILE A 26 8.16 -9.43 -2.89
CA ILE A 26 7.09 -8.41 -2.85
C ILE A 26 7.67 -7.01 -2.57
N SER A 27 8.71 -6.92 -1.75
CA SER A 27 9.49 -5.72 -1.50
C SER A 27 10.98 -6.01 -1.59
N GLU A 28 11.73 -5.15 -2.28
CA GLU A 28 13.19 -5.22 -2.32
C GLU A 28 13.85 -4.66 -1.04
N ARG A 29 13.10 -3.85 -0.27
CA ARG A 29 13.63 -3.10 0.87
C ARG A 29 13.21 -3.66 2.21
N TYR A 30 12.03 -4.26 2.28
CA TYR A 30 11.46 -4.78 3.52
C TYR A 30 11.39 -6.30 3.45
N ASP A 31 11.84 -6.95 4.51
CA ASP A 31 11.61 -8.38 4.70
C ASP A 31 10.18 -8.58 5.20
N ILE A 32 9.28 -8.96 4.29
CA ILE A 32 7.85 -9.05 4.57
C ILE A 32 7.48 -10.51 4.83
N HIS A 33 7.00 -10.77 6.05
CA HIS A 33 6.46 -12.05 6.47
C HIS A 33 4.95 -11.95 6.68
N HIS A 34 4.21 -12.88 6.08
CA HIS A 34 2.77 -13.02 6.24
C HIS A 34 2.45 -14.23 7.11
N GLU A 35 1.26 -14.23 7.72
CA GLU A 35 0.70 -15.46 8.28
C GLU A 35 0.49 -16.49 7.16
N LYS A 36 0.69 -17.77 7.47
CA LYS A 36 0.47 -18.87 6.51
C LYS A 36 -0.93 -18.87 5.89
N SER A 37 -1.94 -18.30 6.56
CA SER A 37 -3.31 -18.16 6.04
C SER A 37 -3.38 -17.39 4.73
N VAL A 38 -2.41 -16.49 4.45
CA VAL A 38 -2.36 -15.73 3.20
C VAL A 38 -2.37 -16.63 1.97
N ILE A 39 -1.81 -17.84 2.08
CA ILE A 39 -1.78 -18.81 0.98
C ILE A 39 -3.21 -19.22 0.62
N ASP A 40 -4.05 -19.46 1.62
CA ASP A 40 -5.43 -19.89 1.41
C ASP A 40 -6.31 -18.74 0.91
N GLU A 41 -6.06 -17.52 1.38
CA GLU A 41 -6.66 -16.30 0.83
C GLU A 41 -6.29 -16.12 -0.65
N LEU A 42 -5.02 -16.33 -1.02
CA LEU A 42 -4.58 -16.27 -2.41
C LEU A 42 -5.25 -17.37 -3.26
N LYS A 43 -5.44 -18.59 -2.74
CA LYS A 43 -6.18 -19.69 -3.42
C LYS A 43 -7.63 -19.31 -3.72
N ALA A 44 -8.23 -18.59 -2.79
CA ALA A 44 -9.64 -18.21 -2.85
C ALA A 44 -9.90 -16.96 -3.72
N LEU A 45 -8.86 -16.23 -4.16
CA LEU A 45 -9.04 -15.08 -5.05
C LEU A 45 -9.69 -15.50 -6.37
N ASP A 46 -10.75 -14.79 -6.76
CA ASP A 46 -11.29 -14.86 -8.11
C ASP A 46 -10.47 -14.01 -9.08
N ASP A 47 -10.60 -14.28 -10.37
CA ASP A 47 -9.95 -13.48 -11.40
C ASP A 47 -10.36 -11.99 -11.32
N GLY A 48 -9.38 -11.10 -11.43
CA GLY A 48 -9.56 -9.66 -11.28
C GLY A 48 -9.66 -9.15 -9.83
N GLN A 49 -9.76 -10.04 -8.84
CA GLN A 49 -9.73 -9.62 -7.43
C GLN A 49 -8.31 -9.33 -6.95
N ALA A 50 -8.23 -8.45 -5.95
CA ALA A 50 -6.99 -8.04 -5.32
C ALA A 50 -6.97 -8.39 -3.84
N LEU A 51 -5.87 -8.97 -3.36
CA LEU A 51 -5.55 -9.13 -1.96
C LEU A 51 -4.50 -8.11 -1.56
N LYS A 52 -4.81 -7.27 -0.58
CA LYS A 52 -3.86 -6.33 0.01
C LYS A 52 -2.87 -7.13 0.88
N LEU A 53 -1.57 -6.96 0.63
CA LEU A 53 -0.53 -7.70 1.33
C LEU A 53 0.12 -6.89 2.44
N PHE A 54 0.56 -5.68 2.12
CA PHE A 54 1.21 -4.80 3.08
C PHE A 54 1.04 -3.35 2.69
N GLU A 55 1.24 -2.48 3.67
CA GLU A 55 1.21 -1.04 3.50
C GLU A 55 2.48 -0.41 4.04
N GLN A 56 2.97 0.61 3.33
CA GLN A 56 4.07 1.44 3.76
C GLN A 56 3.56 2.86 3.97
N PHE A 57 3.65 3.33 5.21
CA PHE A 57 3.37 4.72 5.54
C PHE A 57 4.35 5.67 4.86
N ILE A 58 3.86 6.83 4.40
CA ILE A 58 4.69 7.88 3.81
C ILE A 58 4.61 9.14 4.68
N PHE A 59 3.44 9.75 4.82
CA PHE A 59 3.21 10.89 5.70
C PHE A 59 1.74 11.02 6.08
N SER A 60 1.48 11.79 7.13
CA SER A 60 0.12 12.17 7.52
C SER A 60 0.10 13.58 8.12
N HIS A 61 -1.09 14.16 8.18
CA HIS A 61 -1.39 15.32 8.99
C HIS A 61 -2.76 15.17 9.62
N GLN A 62 -3.05 16.02 10.61
CA GLN A 62 -4.33 16.02 11.30
C GLN A 62 -4.94 17.41 11.24
N ASP A 63 -6.22 17.45 10.90
CA ASP A 63 -7.03 18.65 10.85
C ASP A 63 -8.22 18.45 11.82
N LEU A 64 -8.19 19.13 12.97
CA LEU A 64 -9.17 18.94 14.04
C LEU A 64 -9.23 17.48 14.53
N ASN A 65 -10.31 16.76 14.21
CA ASN A 65 -10.55 15.36 14.58
C ASN A 65 -10.41 14.40 13.38
N LEU A 66 -9.79 14.87 12.30
CA LEU A 66 -9.58 14.13 11.06
C LEU A 66 -8.09 13.84 10.90
N GLU A 67 -7.75 12.59 10.61
CA GLU A 67 -6.41 12.23 10.19
C GLU A 67 -6.38 11.93 8.70
N HIS A 68 -5.46 12.60 8.01
CA HIS A 68 -5.18 12.48 6.59
C HIS A 68 -3.87 11.72 6.46
N ALA A 69 -3.90 10.46 6.03
CA ALA A 69 -2.72 9.63 5.85
C ALA A 69 -2.51 9.26 4.39
N TYR A 70 -1.24 9.24 3.97
CA TYR A 70 -0.82 8.87 2.62
C TYR A 70 0.14 7.68 2.72
N LEU A 71 -0.16 6.60 1.99
CA LEU A 71 0.52 5.31 2.09
C LEU A 71 0.70 4.65 0.72
N TYR A 72 1.70 3.79 0.60
CA TYR A 72 1.74 2.80 -0.46
C TYR A 72 1.02 1.55 -0.01
N SER A 73 0.07 1.08 -0.81
CA SER A 73 -0.56 -0.22 -0.63
C SER A 73 -0.04 -1.17 -1.70
N THR A 74 0.57 -2.27 -1.28
CA THR A 74 0.98 -3.35 -2.18
C THR A 74 -0.03 -4.47 -2.13
N CYS A 75 -0.57 -4.81 -3.29
CA CYS A 75 -1.56 -5.86 -3.47
C CYS A 75 -1.04 -6.91 -4.44
N ILE A 76 -1.56 -8.12 -4.31
CA ILE A 76 -1.53 -9.11 -5.38
C ILE A 76 -2.90 -9.11 -6.06
N VAL A 77 -2.90 -9.08 -7.39
CA VAL A 77 -4.10 -9.21 -8.22
C VAL A 77 -4.02 -10.53 -8.96
N LYS A 78 -5.09 -11.32 -8.91
CA LYS A 78 -5.20 -12.51 -9.75
C LYS A 78 -5.58 -12.09 -11.17
N LYS A 79 -4.83 -12.59 -12.15
CA LYS A 79 -5.08 -12.40 -13.57
C LYS A 79 -4.99 -13.73 -14.29
N ASN A 80 -6.14 -14.26 -14.67
CA ASN A 80 -6.32 -15.61 -15.19
C ASN A 80 -5.68 -16.64 -14.24
N ASP A 81 -4.70 -17.39 -14.76
CA ASP A 81 -3.96 -18.40 -14.02
C ASP A 81 -2.73 -17.85 -13.29
N ALA A 82 -2.46 -16.55 -13.32
CA ALA A 82 -1.25 -15.94 -12.72
C ALA A 82 -1.59 -14.83 -11.72
N TYR A 83 -0.55 -14.36 -11.01
CA TYR A 83 -0.64 -13.29 -10.03
C TYR A 83 0.30 -12.14 -10.40
N GLU A 84 -0.18 -10.91 -10.26
CA GLU A 84 0.62 -9.70 -10.49
C GLU A 84 0.65 -8.82 -9.23
N ILE A 85 1.80 -8.19 -8.99
CA ILE A 85 1.93 -7.19 -7.93
C ILE A 85 1.41 -5.85 -8.45
N ALA A 86 0.45 -5.27 -7.74
CA ALA A 86 -0.01 -3.90 -7.94
C ALA A 86 0.43 -3.03 -6.75
N ARG A 87 0.96 -1.84 -7.04
CA ARG A 87 1.37 -0.86 -6.02
C ARG A 87 0.57 0.41 -6.22
N ASN A 88 -0.16 0.82 -5.20
CA ASN A 88 -1.06 1.95 -5.24
C ASN A 88 -0.62 3.01 -4.24
N PHE A 89 -0.61 4.28 -4.66
CA PHE A 89 -0.54 5.40 -3.73
C PHE A 89 -1.95 5.69 -3.22
N VAL A 90 -2.16 5.61 -1.91
CA VAL A 90 -3.47 5.63 -1.27
C VAL A 90 -3.54 6.78 -0.29
N TYR A 91 -4.65 7.49 -0.34
CA TYR A 91 -5.10 8.40 0.70
C TYR A 91 -6.09 7.68 1.62
N ARG A 92 -5.84 7.76 2.92
CA ARG A 92 -6.73 7.26 3.97
C ARG A 92 -7.18 8.44 4.82
N LEU A 93 -8.49 8.59 4.97
CA LEU A 93 -9.11 9.52 5.90
C LEU A 93 -9.66 8.73 7.09
N THR A 94 -9.23 9.11 8.28
CA THR A 94 -9.73 8.56 9.55
C THR A 94 -10.49 9.63 10.29
N VAL A 95 -11.73 9.33 10.68
CA VAL A 95 -12.58 10.20 11.49
C VAL A 95 -12.89 9.51 12.80
N SER A 96 -12.75 10.22 13.92
CA SER A 96 -13.03 9.64 15.24
C SER A 96 -14.44 9.02 15.30
N GLY A 97 -14.50 7.75 15.71
CA GLY A 97 -15.74 6.98 15.83
C GLY A 97 -16.29 6.42 14.50
N GLN A 98 -15.54 6.53 13.39
CA GLN A 98 -15.96 6.00 12.08
C GLN A 98 -14.89 5.07 11.48
N ALA A 99 -15.32 4.18 10.58
CA ALA A 99 -14.40 3.37 9.81
C ALA A 99 -13.59 4.26 8.83
N PRO A 100 -12.28 4.00 8.63
CA PRO A 100 -11.48 4.76 7.68
C PRO A 100 -12.01 4.61 6.25
N SER A 101 -11.94 5.69 5.47
CA SER A 101 -12.19 5.66 4.03
C SER A 101 -10.88 5.74 3.25
N GLU A 102 -10.73 4.93 2.22
CA GLU A 102 -9.52 4.85 1.39
C GLU A 102 -9.81 5.19 -0.06
N HIS A 103 -8.88 5.91 -0.68
CA HIS A 103 -8.91 6.27 -2.09
C HIS A 103 -7.55 6.09 -2.73
N VAL A 104 -7.50 5.36 -3.85
CA VAL A 104 -6.29 5.29 -4.69
C VAL A 104 -6.12 6.63 -5.41
N ILE A 105 -4.99 7.29 -5.18
CA ILE A 105 -4.60 8.50 -5.89
C ILE A 105 -4.06 8.10 -7.26
N THR A 106 -4.58 8.73 -8.30
CA THR A 106 -4.19 8.46 -9.69
C THR A 106 -3.78 9.73 -10.42
N ASN A 107 -2.92 9.59 -11.41
CA ASN A 107 -2.60 10.63 -12.37
C ASN A 107 -3.43 10.39 -13.64
N GLN A 108 -4.54 11.13 -13.81
CA GLN A 108 -5.45 10.98 -14.95
C GLN A 108 -5.95 9.54 -15.16
N GLY A 109 -6.29 8.86 -14.06
CA GLY A 109 -6.76 7.47 -14.08
C GLY A 109 -5.64 6.42 -14.18
N LYS A 110 -4.37 6.83 -14.21
CA LYS A 110 -3.21 5.92 -14.16
C LYS A 110 -2.61 5.89 -12.76
N ALA A 111 -1.98 4.77 -12.41
CA ALA A 111 -1.18 4.68 -11.19
C ALA A 111 -0.08 5.75 -11.20
N MET A 112 0.14 6.39 -10.05
CA MET A 112 1.16 7.42 -9.88
C MET A 112 2.58 6.81 -9.99
N SER A 113 3.49 7.47 -10.71
CA SER A 113 4.90 7.07 -10.72
C SER A 113 5.63 7.52 -9.44
N PRO A 114 6.82 6.97 -9.13
CA PRO A 114 7.64 7.47 -8.02
C PRO A 114 7.92 8.98 -8.10
N GLU A 115 8.16 9.50 -9.30
CA GLU A 115 8.39 10.93 -9.55
C GLU A 115 7.12 11.76 -9.33
N ASP A 116 5.96 11.27 -9.78
CA ASP A 116 4.66 11.92 -9.53
C ASP A 116 4.40 12.04 -8.03
N ILE A 117 4.69 10.99 -7.27
CA ILE A 117 4.47 10.93 -5.82
C ILE A 117 5.44 11.84 -5.09
N LYS A 118 6.71 11.86 -5.48
CA LYS A 118 7.70 12.79 -4.94
C LYS A 118 7.23 14.23 -5.11
N LYS A 119 6.80 14.60 -6.33
CA LYS A 119 6.27 15.93 -6.63
C LYS A 119 5.00 16.23 -5.82
N PHE A 120 4.13 15.25 -5.64
CA PHE A 120 2.93 15.39 -4.80
C PHE A 120 3.30 15.74 -3.36
N ILE A 121 4.26 15.02 -2.76
CA ILE A 121 4.74 15.27 -1.39
C ILE A 121 5.35 16.67 -1.29
N GLU A 122 6.24 17.04 -2.21
CA GLU A 122 6.89 18.35 -2.24
C GLU A 122 5.86 19.50 -2.28
N ASN A 123 4.85 19.38 -3.15
CA ASN A 123 3.76 20.36 -3.24
C ASN A 123 2.95 20.44 -1.93
N HIS A 124 2.70 19.31 -1.27
CA HIS A 124 1.91 19.28 -0.02
C HIS A 124 2.66 19.95 1.13
N VAL A 125 3.98 19.72 1.22
CA VAL A 125 4.85 20.39 2.19
C VAL A 125 4.92 21.89 1.90
N GLU A 126 5.15 22.29 0.66
CA GLU A 126 5.19 23.71 0.28
C GLU A 126 3.87 24.41 0.60
N MET A 127 2.75 23.78 0.27
CA MET A 127 1.42 24.32 0.57
C MET A 127 1.18 24.45 2.08
N SER A 128 1.62 23.47 2.87
CA SER A 128 1.55 23.53 4.33
C SER A 128 2.34 24.73 4.88
N LEU A 129 3.54 24.96 4.37
CA LEU A 129 4.41 26.07 4.81
C LEU A 129 3.93 27.45 4.36
N THR A 130 3.33 27.56 3.18
CA THR A 130 3.04 28.85 2.55
C THR A 130 1.58 29.28 2.66
N LYS A 131 0.63 28.35 2.82
CA LYS A 131 -0.81 28.65 2.82
C LYS A 131 -1.52 28.30 4.13
N TYR A 132 -1.14 27.20 4.76
CA TYR A 132 -1.86 26.69 5.93
C TYR A 132 -1.22 27.05 7.26
N THR A 133 0.09 27.27 7.27
CA THR A 133 0.82 27.65 8.49
C THR A 133 1.04 29.15 8.53
N ASP A 134 0.42 29.83 9.49
CA ASP A 134 0.84 31.19 9.86
C ASP A 134 1.97 31.09 10.89
N LEU A 135 3.22 31.15 10.39
CA LEU A 135 4.43 31.08 11.21
C LEU A 135 4.55 32.24 12.20
N LYS A 136 3.72 33.28 12.14
CA LYS A 136 3.68 34.33 13.18
C LYS A 136 3.18 33.80 14.53
N TYR A 137 2.48 32.66 14.53
CA TYR A 137 2.04 31.96 15.74
C TYR A 137 3.01 30.84 16.17
N ALA A 138 4.14 30.66 15.48
CA ALA A 138 5.21 29.78 15.94
C ALA A 138 5.97 30.49 17.06
N TYR A 139 5.59 30.22 18.29
CA TYR A 139 6.24 30.73 19.51
C TYR A 139 7.43 29.87 19.92
#